data_AF-A0A7R7EDL2-F1
#
_entry.id   AF-A0A7R7EDL2-F1
#
_cell.length_a   1.000
_cell.length_b   1.000
_cell.length_c   1.000
_cell.angle_alpha   90.00
_cell.angle_beta   90.00
_cell.angle_gamma   90.00
#
_symmetry.space_group_name_H-M   'P 1'
#
loop_
_entity.id
_entity.type
_entity.pdbx_description
1 polymer ?
#
loop_
_entity_poly.entity_id
_entity_poly.type
_entity_poly.pdbx_seq_one_letter_code
_entity_poly.pdbx_strand_id
1 'polypeptide(L)' 'MESRVELFARIRRDARVEGLSVLALAVRHGVHRRTVRQALDSAAPPERKQRQGVSWKLEPFKGAIDAMLIE' A
#
# COMPACT_ATOMS: atom_id res chain seq x y z
N MET A 1 -14.51 6.85 -3.93
CA MET A 1 -13.48 5.87 -3.55
C MET A 1 -12.62 6.55 -2.51
N GLU A 2 -12.72 6.18 -1.22
CA GLU A 2 -11.92 6.82 -0.17
C GLU A 2 -10.43 6.58 -0.44
N SER A 3 -9.64 7.64 -0.32
CA SER A 3 -8.20 7.52 -0.49
C SER A 3 -7.60 6.74 0.69
N ARG A 4 -6.52 5.99 0.45
CA ARG A 4 -5.85 5.24 1.54
C ARG A 4 -5.37 6.15 2.68
N VAL A 5 -5.10 7.43 2.36
CA VAL A 5 -4.73 8.46 3.32
C VAL A 5 -5.89 8.84 4.23
N GLU A 6 -7.10 9.02 3.69
CA GLU A 6 -8.32 9.29 4.47
C GLU A 6 -8.65 8.16 5.44
N LEU A 7 -8.50 6.91 5.00
CA LEU A 7 -8.69 5.74 5.85
C LEU A 7 -7.73 5.75 7.05
N PHE A 8 -6.45 6.06 6.82
CA PHE A 8 -5.44 6.16 7.88
C PHE A 8 -5.75 7.33 8.83
N ALA A 9 -6.22 8.46 8.31
CA ALA A 9 -6.64 9.59 9.13
C ALA A 9 -7.84 9.26 10.04
N ARG A 10 -8.85 8.55 9.52
CA ARG A 10 -10.00 8.09 10.31
C ARG A 10 -9.59 7.12 11.41
N ILE A 11 -8.78 6.11 11.09
CA ILE A 11 -8.29 5.15 12.11
C ILE A 11 -7.60 5.89 13.27
N ARG A 12 -6.74 6.88 12.97
CA ARG A 12 -6.06 7.66 14.01
C ARG A 12 -7.03 8.54 14.80
N ARG A 13 -8.02 9.13 14.14
CA ARG A 13 -9.05 9.94 14.80
C ARG A 13 -9.85 9.07 15.77
N ASP A 14 -10.35 7.93 15.30
CA ASP A 14 -11.18 7.03 16.10
C ASP A 14 -10.40 6.42 17.26
N ALA A 15 -9.12 6.07 17.04
CA ALA A 15 -8.23 5.64 18.12
C ALA A 15 -8.04 6.70 19.21
N ARG A 16 -7.94 7.98 18.83
CA ARG A 16 -7.77 9.10 19.78
C ARG A 16 -9.07 9.48 20.48
N VAL A 17 -10.20 9.47 19.77
CA VAL A 17 -11.50 9.93 20.30
C VAL A 17 -12.15 8.84 21.15
N GLU A 18 -12.13 7.59 20.69
CA GLU A 18 -12.89 6.50 21.30
C GLU A 18 -12.01 5.54 22.12
N GLY A 19 -10.67 5.66 22.06
CA GLY A 19 -9.75 4.82 22.83
C GLY A 19 -9.83 3.33 22.49
N LEU A 20 -10.35 2.99 21.31
CA LEU A 20 -10.60 1.61 20.91
C LEU A 20 -9.32 0.79 20.74
N SER A 21 -9.42 -0.50 21.03
CA SER A 21 -8.34 -1.45 20.78
C SER A 21 -8.08 -1.63 19.28
N VAL A 22 -6.88 -2.07 18.92
CA VAL A 22 -6.48 -2.36 17.53
C VAL A 22 -7.45 -3.34 16.84
N LEU A 23 -7.99 -4.30 17.59
CA LEU A 23 -8.95 -5.27 17.04
C LEU A 23 -10.31 -4.61 16.75
N ALA A 24 -10.82 -3.78 17.67
CA ALA A 24 -12.07 -3.07 17.48
C ALA A 24 -12.01 -2.12 16.27
N LEU A 25 -10.91 -1.38 16.12
CA LEU A 25 -10.66 -0.52 14.95
C LEU A 25 -10.59 -1.33 13.65
N ALA A 26 -9.95 -2.50 13.68
CA ALA A 26 -9.84 -3.38 12.52
C ALA A 26 -11.22 -3.84 12.04
N VAL A 27 -12.08 -4.27 12.96
CA VAL A 27 -13.46 -4.69 12.64
C VAL A 27 -14.28 -3.51 12.13
N ARG A 28 -14.22 -2.35 12.79
CA ARG A 28 -15.00 -1.15 12.42
C ARG A 28 -14.67 -0.63 11.03
N HIS A 29 -13.39 -0.56 10.69
CA HIS A 29 -12.93 -0.03 9.40
C HIS A 29 -12.80 -1.12 8.32
N GLY A 30 -13.12 -2.39 8.62
CA GLY A 30 -13.02 -3.50 7.68
C GLY A 30 -11.59 -3.77 7.19
N VAL A 31 -10.59 -3.46 8.00
CA VAL A 31 -9.17 -3.63 7.66
C VAL A 31 -8.50 -4.64 8.57
N HIS A 32 -7.40 -5.24 8.10
CA HIS A 32 -6.60 -6.10 8.96
C HIS A 32 -5.90 -5.28 10.07
N ARG A 33 -5.75 -5.87 11.27
CA ARG A 33 -5.01 -5.29 12.41
C ARG A 33 -3.60 -4.76 12.07
N ARG A 34 -2.95 -5.30 11.04
CA ARG A 34 -1.67 -4.79 10.53
C ARG A 34 -1.79 -3.39 9.95
N THR A 35 -2.86 -3.12 9.20
CA THR A 35 -3.15 -1.80 8.63
C THR A 35 -3.44 -0.79 9.73
N VAL A 36 -4.18 -1.19 10.77
CA VAL A 36 -4.44 -0.32 11.94
C VAL A 36 -3.15 0.07 12.64
N ARG A 37 -2.28 -0.91 12.96
CA ARG A 37 -0.96 -0.60 13.55
C ARG A 37 -0.15 0.34 12.67
N GLN A 38 -0.16 0.10 11.36
CA GLN A 38 0.55 0.97 10.42
C GLN A 38 -0.01 2.39 10.39
N ALA A 39 -1.32 2.55 10.49
CA ALA A 39 -1.96 3.87 10.56
C ALA A 39 -1.70 4.59 11.89
N LEU A 40 -1.54 3.86 12.98
CA LEU A 40 -1.15 4.43 14.27
C LEU A 40 0.33 4.85 14.30
N ASP A 41 1.19 4.09 13.64
CA ASP A 41 2.64 4.32 13.57
C ASP A 41 3.01 5.43 12.58
N SER A 42 2.33 5.49 11.42
CA SER A 42 2.58 6.48 10.37
C SER A 42 1.28 7.16 9.89
N ALA A 43 1.34 8.48 9.76
CA ALA A 43 0.26 9.27 9.19
C ALA A 43 0.05 9.00 7.68
N ALA A 44 1.15 8.73 6.97
CA ALA A 44 1.15 8.43 5.55
C ALA A 44 1.06 6.91 5.34
N PRO A 45 0.15 6.42 4.49
CA PRO A 45 0.17 5.05 4.05
C PRO A 45 1.51 4.71 3.38
N PRO A 46 1.99 3.46 3.48
CA PRO A 46 3.18 3.05 2.77
C PRO A 46 2.96 3.24 1.27
N GLU A 47 4.03 3.63 0.57
CA GLU A 47 4.00 3.68 -0.87
C GLU A 47 3.58 2.32 -1.43
N ARG A 48 2.68 2.34 -2.40
CA ARG A 48 2.25 1.13 -3.07
C ARG A 48 3.47 0.56 -3.79
N LYS A 49 3.86 -0.66 -3.42
CA LYS A 49 4.90 -1.40 -4.15
C LYS A 49 4.53 -1.40 -5.63
N GLN A 50 5.37 -0.76 -6.45
CA GLN A 50 5.18 -0.76 -7.88
C GLN A 50 5.29 -2.19 -8.38
N ARG A 51 4.38 -2.57 -9.28
CA ARG A 51 4.49 -3.85 -9.96
C ARG A 51 5.73 -3.77 -10.85
N GLN A 52 6.74 -4.56 -10.53
CA GLN A 52 7.89 -4.70 -11.41
C GLN A 52 7.42 -5.53 -12.61
N GLY A 53 7.33 -4.89 -13.78
CA GLY A 53 6.96 -5.52 -15.05
C GLY A 53 8.10 -6.36 -15.62
N VAL A 54 8.73 -7.19 -14.77
CA VAL A 54 9.79 -8.08 -15.22
C VAL A 54 9.13 -9.22 -15.98
N SER A 55 9.23 -9.20 -17.30
CA SER A 55 8.91 -10.35 -18.11
C SER A 55 10.12 -11.27 -18.10
N TRP A 56 10.19 -12.17 -17.12
CA TRP A 56 11.34 -13.06 -16.91
C TRP A 56 11.77 -13.82 -18.18
N LYS A 57 10.82 -14.13 -19.07
CA LYS A 57 11.10 -14.78 -20.36
C LYS A 57 11.61 -13.82 -21.44
N LEU A 58 11.20 -12.56 -21.40
CA LEU A 58 11.61 -11.53 -22.37
C LEU A 58 12.92 -10.85 -21.96
N GLU A 59 13.28 -10.91 -20.67
CA GLU A 59 14.46 -10.22 -20.13
C GLU A 59 15.76 -10.55 -20.88
N PRO A 60 16.05 -11.82 -21.24
CA PRO A 60 17.24 -12.14 -22.04
C PRO A 60 17.22 -11.57 -23.47
N PHE A 61 16.05 -11.28 -24.02
CA PHE A 61 15.87 -10.84 -25.40
C PHE A 61 15.75 -9.33 -25.54
N LYS A 62 15.50 -8.58 -24.46
CA LYS A 62 15.38 -7.12 -24.49
C LYS A 62 16.60 -6.46 -25.13
N GLY A 63 17.81 -6.85 -24.75
CA GLY A 63 19.02 -6.28 -25.34
C GLY A 63 19.15 -6.51 -26.85
N ALA A 64 18.66 -7.65 -27.35
CA ALA A 64 18.62 -7.90 -28.79
C ALA A 64 17.57 -7.03 -29.50
N ILE A 65 16.38 -6.87 -28.90
CA ILE A 65 15.31 -6.00 -29.42
C ILE A 65 15.77 -4.54 -29.43
N ASP A 66 16.43 -4.08 -28.37
CA ASP A 66 16.94 -2.71 -28.25
C ASP A 66 18.02 -2.43 -29.31
N ALA A 67 18.89 -3.41 -29.59
CA ALA A 67 19.88 -3.30 -30.67
C ALA A 67 19.22 -3.18 -32.05
N MET A 68 18.14 -3.94 -32.31
CA MET A 68 17.38 -3.87 -33.57
C MET A 68 16.64 -2.54 -33.78
N LEU A 69 16.36 -1.78 -32.71
CA LEU A 69 15.63 -0.52 -32.77
C LEU A 69 16.55 0.71 -32.95
N ILE A 70 17.85 0.56 -32.73
CA ILE A 70 18.84 1.64 -32.82
C ILE A 70 19.50 1.69 -34.22
N GLU A 71 19.49 0.58 -34.95
CA GLU A 71 19.96 0.47 -36.34
C GLU A 71 18.86 0.84 -37.35
#